data_AF-A0A938IA57-F1
#
_entry.id   AF-A0A938IA57-F1
#
_cell.length_a   1.000
_cell.length_b   1.000
_cell.length_c   1.000
_cell.angle_alpha   90.00
_cell.angle_beta   90.00
_cell.angle_gamma   90.00
#
_symmetry.space_group_name_H-M   'P 1'
#
loop_
_entity.id
_entity.type
_entity.pdbx_description
1 polymer ?
#
loop_
_entity_poly.entity_id
_entity_poly.type
_entity_poly.pdbx_seq_one_letter_code
_entity_poly.pdbx_strand_id
1 'polypeptide(L)'
;MHALWILRQAGISLWIFSLLSVPGCQPSTVRQPVPVDESALVDSHADESVRPQRDASDDFFDNGVIPQLKIELKESQAQKLREDARRYVKCKLIETLPEGKTIYTEVAIKLKGAAGSFRELDDRPAFTLNMRKHNKDQTFHAMEKFHLNNSVQDESYLCEWLCSDLCRDAKLPATRVTHARVWLNDRDFGLYVLKEGFDVPFLTRHFGDTTGNFYDGGFVQDIDVDLEKDSGNGPDDHSDLRALQAACLESDPEKRWPAIEGHLNVDAFVNFMALELMTCHWDGYTPNKNNYRIYFAPPEGKARFLPHGMDQVFGDPGLPILEYCEPMVASAVMHNPEWRKRYRERVADLLPLFEPKRLHERLDLALSRLQPVVTAMGEEFAKAHADRVRELKERITAREPNLREQLQNGDPTPLDFDGDKPIDIADWFPAQETDDTKVEEVEIDGQKRYSIQVGESGQCVASWRRRVLLGKGRYRLETRMRTEAVAPREDEPGAGAGLRISGGKRDNKLTGDTEWQAVTHEFEVLENVRDVVLVAELRATQGRMWLEPVARLIRLSAE
;
A
#
# COMPACT_ATOMS: atom_id res chain seq x y z
N MET A 1 -5.75 2.97 19.76
CA MET A 1 -4.53 2.48 20.46
C MET A 1 -3.73 1.43 19.68
N HIS A 2 -4.01 1.18 18.39
CA HIS A 2 -3.21 0.28 17.53
C HIS A 2 -2.30 1.00 16.51
N ALA A 3 -2.42 2.33 16.36
CA ALA A 3 -1.61 3.12 15.41
C ALA A 3 -0.20 3.50 15.93
N LEU A 4 0.11 3.21 17.21
CA LEU A 4 1.41 3.54 17.82
C LEU A 4 2.48 2.43 17.68
N TRP A 5 2.13 1.27 17.11
CA TRP A 5 3.06 0.13 17.01
C TRP A 5 4.01 0.23 15.80
N ILE A 6 3.63 0.94 14.73
CA ILE A 6 4.40 0.99 13.47
C ILE A 6 5.47 2.10 13.46
N LEU A 7 5.38 3.12 14.33
CA LEU A 7 6.22 4.32 14.27
C LEU A 7 7.50 4.30 15.15
N ARG A 8 7.96 3.14 15.62
CA ARG A 8 9.13 3.03 16.53
C ARG A 8 10.43 2.45 15.94
N GLN A 9 10.59 2.42 14.61
CA GLN A 9 11.79 1.86 13.97
C GLN A 9 12.80 2.86 13.37
N ALA A 10 12.52 4.17 13.31
CA ALA A 10 13.45 5.13 12.69
C ALA A 10 14.36 5.82 13.73
N GLY A 11 15.44 5.14 14.14
CA GLY A 11 16.51 5.74 14.94
C GLY A 11 17.47 6.54 14.06
N ILE A 12 17.38 7.88 14.04
CA ILE A 12 18.34 8.75 13.35
C ILE A 12 18.69 9.96 14.22
N SER A 13 19.99 10.18 14.42
CA SER A 13 20.56 11.29 15.19
C SER A 13 20.78 12.53 14.31
N LEU A 14 20.35 13.70 14.79
CA LEU A 14 20.51 14.99 14.11
C LEU A 14 21.96 15.50 14.13
N TRP A 15 22.47 15.94 12.98
CA TRP A 15 23.61 16.84 12.87
C TRP A 15 23.14 18.22 12.42
N ILE A 16 23.54 19.26 13.16
CA ILE A 16 23.22 20.66 12.90
C ILE A 16 24.34 21.28 12.05
N PHE A 17 24.03 21.81 10.87
CA PHE A 17 24.91 22.69 10.09
C PHE A 17 24.32 24.10 10.02
N SER A 18 25.13 25.09 10.41
CA SER A 18 24.81 26.53 10.32
C SER A 18 25.14 27.07 8.93
N LEU A 19 24.18 27.72 8.27
CA LEU A 19 24.35 28.42 7.00
C LEU A 19 24.48 29.93 7.22
N LEU A 20 25.53 30.52 6.67
CA LEU A 20 25.74 31.97 6.54
C LEU A 20 25.09 32.47 5.24
N SER A 21 24.38 33.59 5.35
CA SER A 21 23.69 34.27 4.25
C SER A 21 24.60 35.26 3.51
N VAL A 22 24.41 35.40 2.20
CA VAL A 22 24.92 36.52 1.39
C VAL A 22 23.80 37.04 0.48
N PRO A 23 23.53 38.36 0.42
CA PRO A 23 22.43 38.92 -0.37
C PRO A 23 22.87 39.50 -1.73
N GLY A 24 21.96 39.45 -2.71
CA GLY A 24 21.85 40.49 -3.74
C GLY A 24 21.72 40.03 -5.20
N CYS A 25 20.51 40.06 -5.76
CA CYS A 25 20.26 40.55 -7.12
C CYS A 25 18.77 40.80 -7.39
N GLN A 26 18.48 41.90 -8.07
CA GLN A 26 17.14 42.42 -8.40
C GLN A 26 16.50 41.72 -9.61
N PRO A 27 15.15 41.81 -9.79
CA PRO A 27 14.40 40.96 -10.72
C PRO A 27 14.39 41.50 -12.16
N SER A 28 14.45 40.61 -13.14
CA SER A 28 14.16 40.90 -14.54
C SER A 28 12.84 40.24 -14.98
N THR A 29 12.19 40.91 -15.92
CA THR A 29 10.81 40.76 -16.42
C THR A 29 10.39 39.34 -16.82
N VAL A 30 9.24 38.90 -16.32
CA VAL A 30 8.58 37.63 -16.61
C VAL A 30 8.06 37.61 -18.07
N ARG A 31 8.59 36.69 -18.89
CA ARG A 31 7.92 36.21 -20.11
C ARG A 31 6.93 35.12 -19.72
N GLN A 32 5.74 35.13 -20.31
CA GLN A 32 4.76 34.06 -20.14
C GLN A 32 5.35 32.73 -20.64
N PRO A 33 5.15 31.62 -19.89
CA PRO A 33 5.63 30.31 -20.32
C PRO A 33 4.82 29.79 -21.51
N VAL A 34 5.55 29.27 -22.49
CA VAL A 34 5.00 28.47 -23.60
C VAL A 34 4.62 27.09 -23.03
N PRO A 35 3.50 26.48 -23.45
CA PRO A 35 3.14 25.14 -23.00
C PRO A 35 4.22 24.14 -23.44
N VAL A 36 4.76 23.38 -22.49
CA VAL A 36 5.61 22.23 -22.78
C VAL A 36 4.69 21.06 -23.14
N ASP A 37 4.96 20.37 -24.23
CA ASP A 37 4.25 19.14 -24.60
C ASP A 37 4.62 18.03 -23.60
N GLU A 38 3.78 17.85 -22.59
CA GLU A 38 3.98 16.90 -21.49
C GLU A 38 3.86 15.43 -21.93
N SER A 39 3.28 15.18 -23.11
CA SER A 39 3.01 13.82 -23.59
C SER A 39 4.27 13.01 -23.94
N ALA A 40 5.40 13.69 -24.17
CA ALA A 40 6.65 13.07 -24.61
C ALA A 40 7.57 12.58 -23.47
N LEU A 41 7.24 12.84 -22.20
CA LEU A 41 8.17 12.64 -21.09
C LEU A 41 8.14 11.23 -20.44
N VAL A 42 7.19 10.34 -20.77
CA VAL A 42 6.88 9.17 -19.91
C VAL A 42 6.65 7.83 -20.66
N ASP A 43 7.00 7.72 -21.93
CA ASP A 43 6.58 6.56 -22.76
C ASP A 43 7.45 5.30 -22.63
N SER A 44 8.68 5.36 -22.10
CA SER A 44 9.67 4.26 -22.23
C SER A 44 9.28 2.91 -21.61
N HIS A 45 8.26 2.83 -20.75
CA HIS A 45 7.77 1.58 -20.15
C HIS A 45 6.27 1.64 -19.81
N ALA A 46 5.49 2.47 -20.51
CA ALA A 46 4.04 2.52 -20.33
C ALA A 46 3.38 1.27 -20.94
N ASP A 47 2.33 0.74 -20.29
CA ASP A 47 1.54 -0.37 -20.86
C ASP A 47 0.75 0.13 -22.09
N GLU A 48 1.31 -0.03 -23.29
CA GLU A 48 0.72 0.43 -24.55
C GLU A 48 -0.65 -0.21 -24.86
N SER A 49 -0.98 -1.31 -24.17
CA SER A 49 -2.29 -1.99 -24.29
C SER A 49 -3.42 -1.22 -23.59
N VAL A 50 -3.09 -0.28 -22.70
CA VAL A 50 -4.04 0.62 -22.06
C VAL A 50 -4.05 1.95 -22.80
N ARG A 51 -5.16 2.24 -23.46
CA ARG A 51 -5.40 3.56 -24.06
C ARG A 51 -6.74 4.07 -23.55
N PRO A 52 -6.76 4.93 -22.51
CA PRO A 52 -8.00 5.44 -21.97
C PRO A 52 -8.78 6.15 -23.08
N GLN A 53 -9.97 5.63 -23.38
CA GLN A 53 -10.90 6.28 -24.29
C GLN A 53 -11.59 7.42 -23.56
N ARG A 54 -11.84 8.55 -24.23
CA ARG A 54 -12.71 9.55 -23.64
C ARG A 54 -14.17 9.07 -23.68
N ASP A 55 -14.92 9.41 -22.66
CA ASP A 55 -16.36 9.16 -22.57
C ASP A 55 -17.12 10.41 -22.07
N ALA A 56 -18.45 10.31 -22.01
CA ALA A 56 -19.30 11.46 -21.66
C ALA A 56 -19.09 11.97 -20.21
N SER A 57 -18.45 11.19 -19.34
CA SER A 57 -18.18 11.61 -17.97
C SER A 57 -16.91 12.46 -17.84
N ASP A 58 -16.05 12.53 -18.87
CA ASP A 58 -14.86 13.39 -18.83
C ASP A 58 -15.23 14.87 -18.67
N ASP A 59 -16.32 15.31 -19.30
CA ASP A 59 -16.79 16.70 -19.22
C ASP A 59 -17.05 17.15 -17.77
N PHE A 60 -17.48 16.22 -16.90
CA PHE A 60 -17.69 16.50 -15.48
C PHE A 60 -16.37 16.71 -14.71
N PHE A 61 -15.33 15.93 -15.01
CA PHE A 61 -14.04 16.07 -14.33
C PHE A 61 -13.22 17.25 -14.89
N ASP A 62 -13.35 17.54 -16.18
CA ASP A 62 -12.60 18.59 -16.86
C ASP A 62 -13.14 20.00 -16.55
N ASN A 63 -14.44 20.16 -16.30
CA ASN A 63 -15.05 21.47 -16.05
C ASN A 63 -14.60 22.12 -14.72
N GLY A 64 -14.08 21.33 -13.78
CA GLY A 64 -13.58 21.82 -12.50
C GLY A 64 -14.63 22.36 -11.52
N VAL A 65 -15.92 22.13 -11.76
CA VAL A 65 -17.01 22.54 -10.87
C VAL A 65 -17.05 21.63 -9.64
N ILE A 66 -17.22 22.23 -8.45
CA ILE A 66 -17.41 21.49 -7.20
C ILE A 66 -18.91 21.37 -6.93
N PRO A 67 -19.55 20.21 -7.21
CA PRO A 67 -20.98 20.04 -7.02
C PRO A 67 -21.40 20.16 -5.55
N GLN A 68 -22.60 20.70 -5.35
CA GLN A 68 -23.32 20.65 -4.09
C GLN A 68 -24.31 19.49 -4.11
N LEU A 69 -24.10 18.50 -3.24
CA LEU A 69 -24.86 17.26 -3.21
C LEU A 69 -25.66 17.15 -1.91
N LYS A 70 -26.99 17.23 -2.01
CA LYS A 70 -27.89 16.94 -0.89
C LYS A 70 -28.49 15.54 -1.03
N ILE A 71 -28.23 14.69 -0.05
CA ILE A 71 -28.77 13.34 0.06
C ILE A 71 -29.98 13.39 1.00
N GLU A 72 -31.17 13.15 0.46
CA GLU A 72 -32.39 13.01 1.24
C GLU A 72 -32.62 11.52 1.55
N LEU A 73 -32.47 11.17 2.83
CA LEU A 73 -32.60 9.82 3.34
C LEU A 73 -33.74 9.76 4.37
N LYS A 74 -34.78 8.99 4.05
CA LYS A 74 -35.90 8.74 4.98
C LYS A 74 -35.39 8.02 6.23
N GLU A 75 -35.96 8.31 7.39
CA GLU A 75 -35.54 7.70 8.66
C GLU A 75 -35.59 6.16 8.63
N SER A 76 -36.59 5.57 7.96
CA SER A 76 -36.68 4.11 7.81
C SER A 76 -35.57 3.49 6.95
N GLN A 77 -34.88 4.29 6.13
CA GLN A 77 -33.70 3.88 5.37
C GLN A 77 -32.42 4.15 6.18
N ALA A 78 -32.37 5.26 6.92
CA ALA A 78 -31.29 5.57 7.85
C ALA A 78 -31.13 4.47 8.91
N GLN A 79 -32.23 4.01 9.51
CA GLN A 79 -32.23 2.92 10.49
C GLN A 79 -31.62 1.64 9.92
N LYS A 80 -31.90 1.29 8.66
CA LYS A 80 -31.31 0.12 8.01
C LYS A 80 -29.80 0.25 7.82
N LEU A 81 -29.28 1.46 7.60
CA LEU A 81 -27.84 1.69 7.52
C LEU A 81 -27.17 1.64 8.90
N ARG A 82 -27.87 2.04 9.96
CA ARG A 82 -27.37 1.88 11.34
C ARG A 82 -27.32 0.40 11.75
N GLU A 83 -28.25 -0.41 11.26
CA GLU A 83 -28.28 -1.86 11.50
C GLU A 83 -27.24 -2.61 10.65
N ASP A 84 -27.09 -2.23 9.38
CA ASP A 84 -26.12 -2.80 8.46
C ASP A 84 -25.57 -1.70 7.54
N ALA A 85 -24.38 -1.21 7.88
CA ALA A 85 -23.69 -0.15 7.17
C ALA A 85 -23.37 -0.50 5.70
N ARG A 86 -23.26 -1.79 5.35
CA ARG A 86 -22.91 -2.26 4.00
C ARG A 86 -24.14 -2.53 3.14
N ARG A 87 -25.35 -2.49 3.72
CA ARG A 87 -26.61 -2.64 3.00
C ARG A 87 -26.90 -1.43 2.12
N TYR A 88 -27.26 -1.69 0.86
CA TYR A 88 -27.82 -0.63 0.01
C TYR A 88 -29.25 -0.27 0.42
N VAL A 89 -29.49 1.02 0.62
CA VAL A 89 -30.80 1.61 0.87
C VAL A 89 -31.12 2.67 -0.18
N LYS A 90 -32.38 3.11 -0.27
CA LYS A 90 -32.81 4.11 -1.27
C LYS A 90 -32.72 5.53 -0.71
N CYS A 91 -32.15 6.46 -1.45
CA CYS A 91 -32.19 7.90 -1.19
C CYS A 91 -32.64 8.70 -2.43
N LYS A 92 -32.92 9.98 -2.21
CA LYS A 92 -33.00 10.98 -3.29
C LYS A 92 -31.73 11.81 -3.25
N LEU A 93 -31.06 11.95 -4.39
CA LEU A 93 -29.88 12.78 -4.54
C LEU A 93 -30.27 14.05 -5.29
N ILE A 94 -29.87 15.19 -4.75
CA ILE A 94 -30.06 16.50 -5.35
C ILE A 94 -28.69 17.07 -5.62
N GLU A 95 -28.40 17.34 -6.88
CA GLU A 95 -27.21 18.05 -7.32
C GLU A 95 -27.58 19.50 -7.62
N THR A 96 -26.79 20.44 -7.10
CA THR A 96 -26.90 21.87 -7.41
C THR A 96 -25.58 22.34 -8.01
N LEU A 97 -25.68 22.87 -9.23
CA LEU A 97 -24.60 23.49 -10.01
C LEU A 97 -25.01 24.94 -10.34
N PRO A 98 -24.07 25.79 -10.79
CA PRO A 98 -24.39 27.17 -11.20
C PRO A 98 -25.51 27.27 -12.26
N GLU A 99 -25.57 26.30 -13.18
CA GLU A 99 -26.53 26.21 -14.28
C GLU A 99 -27.92 25.70 -13.87
N GLY A 100 -28.05 25.07 -12.71
CA GLY A 100 -29.33 24.54 -12.25
C GLY A 100 -29.23 23.39 -11.26
N LYS A 101 -30.38 22.75 -11.04
CA LYS A 101 -30.55 21.67 -10.08
C LYS A 101 -31.07 20.41 -10.77
N THR A 102 -30.38 19.30 -10.54
CA THR A 102 -30.75 17.97 -11.03
C THR A 102 -31.19 17.10 -9.86
N ILE A 103 -32.26 16.32 -10.06
CA ILE A 103 -32.83 15.46 -9.03
C ILE A 103 -32.81 14.02 -9.52
N TYR A 104 -32.15 13.16 -8.76
CA TYR A 104 -32.10 11.72 -8.98
C TYR A 104 -32.93 11.02 -7.90
N THR A 105 -33.82 10.13 -8.32
CA THR A 105 -34.71 9.40 -7.42
C THR A 105 -34.29 7.94 -7.28
N GLU A 106 -34.59 7.36 -6.12
CA GLU A 106 -34.30 5.95 -5.81
C GLU A 106 -32.83 5.54 -6.04
N VAL A 107 -31.90 6.47 -5.82
CA VAL A 107 -30.46 6.19 -5.85
C VAL A 107 -30.14 5.21 -4.73
N ALA A 108 -29.36 4.17 -5.02
CA ALA A 108 -28.92 3.25 -3.99
C ALA A 108 -27.68 3.81 -3.29
N ILE A 109 -27.71 3.87 -1.96
CA ILE A 109 -26.62 4.37 -1.12
C ILE A 109 -26.27 3.35 -0.04
N LYS A 110 -24.98 3.21 0.28
CA LYS A 110 -24.46 2.47 1.45
C LYS A 110 -23.29 3.21 2.07
N LEU A 111 -22.96 2.90 3.32
CA LEU A 111 -21.73 3.39 3.95
C LEU A 111 -20.53 2.59 3.42
N LYS A 112 -19.35 3.21 3.46
CA LYS A 112 -18.08 2.56 3.18
C LYS A 112 -16.99 3.00 4.16
N GLY A 113 -15.85 2.32 4.07
CA GLY A 113 -14.70 2.52 4.94
C GLY A 113 -14.37 1.25 5.70
N ALA A 114 -13.14 1.14 6.16
CA ALA A 114 -12.64 0.04 6.99
C ALA A 114 -11.91 0.63 8.21
N ALA A 115 -10.92 -0.08 8.75
CA ALA A 115 -10.07 0.48 9.79
C ALA A 115 -9.50 1.85 9.37
N GLY A 116 -9.53 2.83 10.29
CA GLY A 116 -9.08 4.20 10.04
C GLY A 116 -10.16 5.13 9.47
N SER A 117 -10.85 4.73 8.39
CA SER A 117 -11.73 5.61 7.61
C SER A 117 -13.23 5.47 7.89
N PHE A 118 -13.69 4.30 8.36
CA PHE A 118 -15.11 4.07 8.63
C PHE A 118 -15.62 5.01 9.72
N ARG A 119 -16.80 5.59 9.49
CA ARG A 119 -17.57 6.36 10.47
C ARG A 119 -19.04 5.97 10.37
N GLU A 120 -19.73 6.00 11.50
CA GLU A 120 -21.17 5.73 11.58
C GLU A 120 -21.99 6.79 10.84
N LEU A 121 -23.24 6.44 10.48
CA LEU A 121 -24.15 7.35 9.75
C LEU A 121 -24.30 8.71 10.44
N ASP A 122 -24.31 8.71 11.78
CA ASP A 122 -24.54 9.91 12.57
C ASP A 122 -23.29 10.78 12.79
N ASP A 123 -22.12 10.34 12.36
CA ASP A 123 -20.88 11.13 12.34
C ASP A 123 -20.64 11.74 10.93
N ARG A 124 -19.49 11.44 10.30
CA ARG A 124 -19.14 11.86 8.93
C ARG A 124 -18.73 10.64 8.08
N PRO A 125 -19.69 9.79 7.68
CA PRO A 125 -19.42 8.57 6.94
C PRO A 125 -18.98 8.83 5.50
N ALA A 126 -18.21 7.91 4.93
CA ALA A 126 -18.02 7.83 3.49
C ALA A 126 -19.19 7.04 2.85
N PHE A 127 -19.56 7.39 1.62
CA PHE A 127 -20.68 6.78 0.90
C PHE A 127 -20.26 6.13 -0.42
N THR A 128 -20.97 5.07 -0.79
CA THR A 128 -21.04 4.59 -2.19
C THR A 128 -22.44 4.84 -2.72
N LEU A 129 -22.54 5.53 -3.85
CA LEU A 129 -23.79 5.77 -4.57
C LEU A 129 -23.80 4.95 -5.85
N ASN A 130 -24.87 4.21 -6.08
CA ASN A 130 -25.10 3.42 -7.29
C ASN A 130 -26.39 3.90 -7.95
N MET A 131 -26.23 4.54 -9.11
CA MET A 131 -27.29 5.19 -9.86
C MET A 131 -28.17 4.16 -10.59
N ARG A 132 -27.56 3.05 -11.03
CA ARG A 132 -28.19 2.02 -11.86
C ARG A 132 -28.77 0.82 -11.09
N LYS A 133 -28.68 0.80 -9.76
CA LYS A 133 -29.16 -0.33 -8.95
C LYS A 133 -30.67 -0.53 -9.08
N HIS A 134 -31.43 0.57 -9.18
CA HIS A 134 -32.89 0.55 -9.24
C HIS A 134 -33.46 1.15 -10.54
N ASN A 135 -32.69 1.94 -11.27
CA ASN A 135 -33.08 2.49 -12.58
C ASN A 135 -31.92 2.33 -13.57
N LYS A 136 -32.06 1.44 -14.55
CA LYS A 136 -30.97 1.11 -15.49
C LYS A 136 -30.60 2.26 -16.44
N ASP A 137 -31.41 3.30 -16.55
CA ASP A 137 -31.13 4.44 -17.45
C ASP A 137 -30.60 5.66 -16.69
N GLN A 138 -30.55 5.60 -15.35
CA GLN A 138 -30.08 6.71 -14.51
C GLN A 138 -28.57 6.64 -14.27
N THR A 139 -27.87 7.72 -14.59
CA THR A 139 -26.43 7.91 -14.33
C THR A 139 -26.18 9.27 -13.70
N PHE A 140 -25.07 9.43 -12.97
CA PHE A 140 -24.59 10.72 -12.48
C PHE A 140 -23.45 11.17 -13.40
N HIS A 141 -23.68 12.14 -14.28
CA HIS A 141 -22.70 12.55 -15.31
C HIS A 141 -22.08 11.34 -16.05
N ALA A 142 -22.92 10.48 -16.60
CA ALA A 142 -22.55 9.20 -17.24
C ALA A 142 -21.86 8.14 -16.36
N MET A 143 -21.64 8.39 -15.07
CA MET A 143 -21.16 7.39 -14.11
C MET A 143 -22.32 6.54 -13.56
N GLU A 144 -22.10 5.23 -13.48
CA GLU A 144 -23.06 4.30 -12.86
C GLU A 144 -22.92 4.26 -11.34
N LYS A 145 -21.68 4.42 -10.87
CA LYS A 145 -21.31 4.38 -9.47
C LYS A 145 -20.25 5.44 -9.18
N PHE A 146 -20.36 6.08 -8.03
CA PHE A 146 -19.32 6.96 -7.51
C PHE A 146 -19.28 6.89 -5.99
N HIS A 147 -18.18 7.39 -5.43
CA HIS A 147 -17.91 7.42 -4.01
C HIS A 147 -17.79 8.84 -3.51
N LEU A 148 -18.27 9.07 -2.30
CA LEU A 148 -18.02 10.28 -1.53
C LEU A 148 -17.17 9.88 -0.33
N ASN A 149 -15.86 10.07 -0.45
CA ASN A 149 -14.90 9.76 0.60
C ASN A 149 -14.82 10.92 1.59
N ASN A 150 -14.90 10.59 2.88
CA ASN A 150 -14.93 11.57 3.97
C ASN A 150 -13.55 12.18 4.28
N SER A 151 -12.48 11.69 3.65
CA SER A 151 -11.09 12.18 3.80
C SER A 151 -10.65 12.34 5.27
N VAL A 152 -11.09 11.45 6.16
CA VAL A 152 -10.81 11.62 7.60
C VAL A 152 -9.35 11.36 7.98
N GLN A 153 -8.56 10.78 7.07
CA GLN A 153 -7.12 10.55 7.23
C GLN A 153 -6.28 11.46 6.33
N ASP A 154 -6.93 12.35 5.56
CA ASP A 154 -6.30 13.42 4.78
C ASP A 154 -7.15 14.68 4.89
N GLU A 155 -6.85 15.53 5.87
CA GLU A 155 -7.60 16.77 6.04
C GLU A 155 -7.22 17.87 5.03
N SER A 156 -6.28 17.61 4.10
CA SER A 156 -6.08 18.45 2.93
C SER A 156 -7.11 18.18 1.83
N TYR A 157 -7.72 16.98 1.81
CA TYR A 157 -8.60 16.49 0.75
C TYR A 157 -7.93 16.39 -0.63
N LEU A 158 -6.60 16.58 -0.75
CA LEU A 158 -5.91 16.69 -2.02
C LEU A 158 -5.08 15.45 -2.38
N CYS A 159 -4.80 14.55 -1.44
CA CYS A 159 -3.93 13.40 -1.66
C CYS A 159 -4.50 12.44 -2.71
N GLU A 160 -5.75 11.98 -2.55
CA GLU A 160 -6.36 11.03 -3.49
C GLU A 160 -6.56 11.65 -4.88
N TRP A 161 -6.82 12.96 -4.95
CA TRP A 161 -6.91 13.70 -6.20
C TRP A 161 -5.55 13.76 -6.93
N LEU A 162 -4.51 14.25 -6.24
CA LEU A 162 -3.18 14.43 -6.82
C LEU A 162 -2.57 13.09 -7.24
N CYS A 163 -2.66 12.07 -6.39
CA CYS A 163 -2.11 10.75 -6.68
C CYS A 163 -2.82 10.09 -7.86
N SER A 164 -4.14 10.21 -7.94
CA SER A 164 -4.90 9.73 -9.09
C SER A 164 -4.49 10.44 -10.39
N ASP A 165 -4.27 11.76 -10.33
CA ASP A 165 -3.81 12.55 -11.46
C ASP A 165 -2.40 12.18 -11.93
N LEU A 166 -1.48 11.94 -10.99
CA LEU A 166 -0.14 11.41 -11.29
C LEU A 166 -0.18 10.01 -11.91
N CYS A 167 -1.03 9.12 -11.41
CA CYS A 167 -1.21 7.80 -12.01
C CYS A 167 -1.64 7.90 -13.47
N ARG A 168 -2.60 8.79 -13.78
CA ARG A 168 -3.07 9.01 -15.15
C ARG A 168 -2.01 9.63 -16.06
N ASP A 169 -1.24 10.62 -15.57
CA ASP A 169 -0.09 11.18 -16.30
C ASP A 169 0.91 10.07 -16.67
N ALA A 170 1.16 9.16 -15.73
CA ALA A 170 2.04 8.00 -15.85
C ALA A 170 1.40 6.80 -16.57
N LYS A 171 0.24 6.98 -17.20
CA LYS A 171 -0.52 5.95 -17.95
C LYS A 171 -0.91 4.72 -17.13
N LEU A 172 -0.94 4.82 -15.80
CA LEU A 172 -1.53 3.81 -14.93
C LEU A 172 -3.05 4.03 -14.84
N PRO A 173 -3.91 3.04 -15.15
CA PRO A 173 -5.34 3.18 -14.96
C PRO A 173 -5.68 3.52 -13.51
N ALA A 174 -6.31 4.67 -13.29
CA ALA A 174 -6.72 5.15 -11.98
C ALA A 174 -8.05 5.89 -12.09
N THR A 175 -8.91 5.72 -11.09
CA THR A 175 -10.21 6.40 -11.01
C THR A 175 -10.05 7.91 -10.99
N ARG A 176 -10.75 8.65 -11.82
CA ARG A 176 -10.87 10.11 -11.77
C ARG A 176 -11.48 10.58 -10.45
N VAL A 177 -10.97 11.71 -9.98
CA VAL A 177 -11.26 12.28 -8.67
C VAL A 177 -11.54 13.78 -8.83
N THR A 178 -12.49 14.28 -8.05
CA THR A 178 -12.76 15.69 -7.82
C THR A 178 -13.28 15.85 -6.38
N HIS A 179 -13.96 16.93 -6.05
CA HIS A 179 -14.53 17.18 -4.73
C HIS A 179 -16.03 17.47 -4.82
N ALA A 180 -16.70 17.39 -3.68
CA ALA A 180 -18.10 17.80 -3.55
C ALA A 180 -18.35 18.42 -2.18
N ARG A 181 -19.35 19.30 -2.09
CA ARG A 181 -19.92 19.72 -0.80
C ARG A 181 -21.16 18.88 -0.54
N VAL A 182 -21.24 18.23 0.63
CA VAL A 182 -22.27 17.21 0.90
C VAL A 182 -23.16 17.60 2.08
N TRP A 183 -24.46 17.35 1.93
CA TRP A 183 -25.46 17.37 3.01
C TRP A 183 -26.17 16.02 3.10
N LEU A 184 -26.42 15.55 4.32
CA LEU A 184 -27.34 14.46 4.61
C LEU A 184 -28.59 15.03 5.28
N ASN A 185 -29.72 14.99 4.58
CA ASN A 185 -30.93 15.71 4.92
C ASN A 185 -30.61 17.20 5.12
N ASP A 186 -30.75 17.72 6.34
CA ASP A 186 -30.47 19.12 6.68
C ASP A 186 -29.13 19.29 7.41
N ARG A 187 -28.37 18.20 7.59
CA ARG A 187 -27.04 18.23 8.21
C ARG A 187 -25.98 18.47 7.16
N ASP A 188 -25.18 19.50 7.37
CA ASP A 188 -24.02 19.80 6.55
C ASP A 188 -22.86 18.88 6.93
N PHE A 189 -22.40 18.06 5.98
CA PHE A 189 -21.32 17.11 6.20
C PHE A 189 -19.97 17.67 5.72
N GLY A 190 -19.96 18.83 5.06
CA GLY A 190 -18.73 19.50 4.64
C GLY A 190 -18.18 19.03 3.31
N LEU A 191 -16.88 19.24 3.12
CA LEU A 191 -16.13 18.86 1.92
C LEU A 191 -15.90 17.35 1.88
N TYR A 192 -16.03 16.76 0.70
CA TYR A 192 -15.77 15.35 0.40
C TYR A 192 -14.90 15.24 -0.84
N VAL A 193 -14.16 14.13 -0.93
CA VAL A 193 -13.51 13.70 -2.17
C VAL A 193 -14.52 12.86 -2.96
N LEU A 194 -14.86 13.30 -4.17
CA LEU A 194 -15.74 12.59 -5.09
C LEU A 194 -14.88 11.79 -6.07
N LYS A 195 -15.05 10.48 -6.05
CA LYS A 195 -14.26 9.53 -6.84
C LYS A 195 -15.17 8.69 -7.71
N GLU A 196 -14.84 8.51 -8.98
CA GLU A 196 -15.58 7.55 -9.82
C GLU A 196 -15.46 6.11 -9.27
N GLY A 197 -16.46 5.28 -9.51
CA GLY A 197 -16.41 3.89 -9.11
C GLY A 197 -15.52 3.05 -10.03
N PHE A 198 -14.95 1.98 -9.47
CA PHE A 198 -14.56 0.85 -10.30
C PHE A 198 -15.83 0.10 -10.73
N ASP A 199 -16.18 0.24 -12.01
CA ASP A 199 -17.35 -0.35 -12.66
C ASP A 199 -17.08 -0.65 -14.15
N VAL A 200 -18.10 -1.15 -14.85
CA VAL A 200 -18.02 -1.52 -16.27
C VAL A 200 -17.59 -0.33 -17.15
N PRO A 201 -18.13 0.90 -17.00
CA PRO A 201 -17.61 2.07 -17.70
C PRO A 201 -16.11 2.29 -17.49
N PHE A 202 -15.62 2.24 -16.24
CA PHE A 202 -14.18 2.37 -15.96
C PHE A 202 -13.37 1.30 -16.71
N LEU A 203 -13.76 0.03 -16.60
CA LEU A 203 -13.03 -1.06 -17.27
C LEU A 203 -13.09 -0.95 -18.79
N THR A 204 -14.24 -0.59 -19.36
CA THR A 204 -14.41 -0.33 -20.80
C THR A 204 -13.46 0.78 -21.25
N ARG A 205 -13.35 1.86 -20.47
CA ARG A 205 -12.51 3.01 -20.81
C ARG A 205 -11.04 2.64 -20.97
N HIS A 206 -10.54 1.80 -20.06
CA HIS A 206 -9.12 1.49 -19.97
C HIS A 206 -8.72 0.23 -20.74
N PHE A 207 -9.61 -0.77 -20.82
CA PHE A 207 -9.29 -2.10 -21.34
C PHE A 207 -10.17 -2.53 -22.54
N GLY A 208 -11.29 -1.84 -22.78
CA GLY A 208 -12.25 -2.16 -23.86
C GLY A 208 -13.07 -3.42 -23.60
N ASP A 209 -12.43 -4.53 -23.26
CA ASP A 209 -13.06 -5.77 -22.82
C ASP A 209 -13.21 -5.77 -21.30
N THR A 210 -14.41 -6.12 -20.81
CA THR A 210 -14.74 -6.17 -19.38
C THR A 210 -15.09 -7.60 -18.90
N THR A 211 -14.82 -8.62 -19.71
CA THR A 211 -15.19 -10.01 -19.42
C THR A 211 -14.22 -10.70 -18.46
N GLY A 212 -12.98 -10.22 -18.35
CA GLY A 212 -12.02 -10.68 -17.36
C GLY A 212 -12.49 -10.51 -15.91
N ASN A 213 -11.96 -11.31 -15.00
CA ASN A 213 -12.28 -11.20 -13.58
C ASN A 213 -11.63 -9.94 -12.97
N PHE A 214 -12.40 -9.25 -12.12
CA PHE A 214 -11.98 -8.04 -11.42
C PHE A 214 -12.18 -8.23 -9.91
N TYR A 215 -11.11 -8.03 -9.13
CA TYR A 215 -11.07 -8.35 -7.71
C TYR A 215 -10.77 -7.12 -6.82
N ASP A 216 -11.39 -7.09 -5.64
CA ASP A 216 -11.04 -6.23 -4.51
C ASP A 216 -9.87 -6.86 -3.72
N GLY A 217 -8.79 -6.12 -3.51
CA GLY A 217 -7.61 -6.58 -2.76
C GLY A 217 -7.84 -6.82 -1.26
N GLY A 218 -9.02 -6.52 -0.73
CA GLY A 218 -9.35 -6.76 0.67
C GLY A 218 -8.58 -5.85 1.63
N PHE A 219 -8.63 -6.18 2.94
CA PHE A 219 -7.95 -5.40 3.98
C PHE A 219 -6.68 -6.14 4.43
N VAL A 220 -5.51 -5.61 4.06
CA VAL A 220 -4.19 -6.17 4.41
C VAL A 220 -4.09 -7.65 3.98
N GLN A 221 -4.47 -7.92 2.73
CA GLN A 221 -4.49 -9.24 2.10
C GLN A 221 -3.64 -9.23 0.84
N ASP A 222 -2.80 -10.25 0.66
CA ASP A 222 -2.10 -10.47 -0.59
C ASP A 222 -2.98 -11.27 -1.56
N ILE A 223 -2.42 -11.69 -2.68
CA ILE A 223 -3.10 -12.54 -3.68
C ILE A 223 -3.24 -14.01 -3.26
N ASP A 224 -2.82 -14.36 -2.04
CA ASP A 224 -2.81 -15.72 -1.51
C ASP A 224 -4.13 -16.13 -0.82
N VAL A 225 -5.16 -15.29 -0.93
CA VAL A 225 -6.51 -15.54 -0.41
C VAL A 225 -7.57 -15.45 -1.52
N ASP A 226 -8.76 -15.99 -1.24
CA ASP A 226 -9.90 -15.85 -2.14
C ASP A 226 -10.49 -14.41 -2.04
N LEU A 227 -9.93 -13.50 -2.83
CA LEU A 227 -10.33 -12.09 -2.91
C LEU A 227 -11.79 -11.91 -3.38
N GLU A 228 -12.46 -10.82 -2.99
CA GLU A 228 -13.84 -10.55 -3.44
C GLU A 228 -13.85 -10.21 -4.94
N LYS A 229 -14.59 -11.01 -5.74
CA LYS A 229 -14.80 -10.74 -7.16
C LYS A 229 -15.87 -9.67 -7.34
N ASP A 230 -15.45 -8.47 -7.71
CA ASP A 230 -16.30 -7.30 -7.94
C ASP A 230 -17.08 -7.41 -9.28
N SER A 231 -16.46 -7.94 -10.34
CA SER A 231 -17.09 -8.12 -11.67
C SER A 231 -16.34 -9.08 -12.60
N GLY A 232 -16.87 -9.31 -13.80
CA GLY A 232 -16.30 -10.21 -14.82
C GLY A 232 -17.16 -11.44 -15.10
N ASN A 233 -16.98 -12.02 -16.28
CA ASN A 233 -17.68 -13.23 -16.74
C ASN A 233 -16.79 -14.48 -16.72
N GLY A 234 -15.53 -14.36 -16.30
CA GLY A 234 -14.66 -15.51 -16.07
C GLY A 234 -15.20 -16.43 -14.97
N PRO A 235 -14.62 -17.63 -14.79
CA PRO A 235 -14.97 -18.52 -13.69
C PRO A 235 -14.90 -17.81 -12.33
N ASP A 236 -15.79 -18.19 -11.42
CA ASP A 236 -15.81 -17.72 -10.02
C ASP A 236 -15.21 -18.80 -9.11
N ASP A 237 -13.98 -19.21 -9.44
CA ASP A 237 -13.24 -20.29 -8.77
C ASP A 237 -11.81 -19.89 -8.36
N HIS A 238 -11.46 -18.62 -8.57
CA HIS A 238 -10.17 -17.99 -8.26
C HIS A 238 -8.96 -18.68 -8.90
N SER A 239 -9.18 -19.43 -9.98
CA SER A 239 -8.11 -20.15 -10.69
C SER A 239 -7.03 -19.23 -11.25
N ASP A 240 -7.39 -18.01 -11.65
CA ASP A 240 -6.49 -16.96 -12.13
C ASP A 240 -5.55 -16.44 -11.03
N LEU A 241 -6.09 -16.08 -9.86
CA LEU A 241 -5.34 -15.68 -8.67
C LEU A 241 -4.43 -16.81 -8.20
N ARG A 242 -4.94 -18.05 -8.09
CA ARG A 242 -4.14 -19.21 -7.67
C ARG A 242 -3.02 -19.53 -8.66
N ALA A 243 -3.23 -19.32 -9.96
CA ALA A 243 -2.18 -19.50 -10.95
C ALA A 243 -1.05 -18.48 -10.78
N LEU A 244 -1.38 -17.20 -10.57
CA LEU A 244 -0.37 -16.16 -10.28
C LEU A 244 0.34 -16.42 -8.95
N GLN A 245 -0.40 -16.80 -7.91
CA GLN A 245 0.15 -17.17 -6.61
C GLN A 245 1.14 -18.35 -6.73
N ALA A 246 0.73 -19.43 -7.42
CA ALA A 246 1.59 -20.59 -7.65
C ALA A 246 2.85 -20.23 -8.45
N ALA A 247 2.72 -19.36 -9.45
CA ALA A 247 3.86 -18.83 -10.19
C ALA A 247 4.82 -18.06 -9.27
N CYS A 248 4.33 -17.22 -8.36
CA CYS A 248 5.17 -16.52 -7.37
C CYS A 248 5.84 -17.47 -6.36
N LEU A 249 5.21 -18.60 -6.03
CA LEU A 249 5.71 -19.59 -5.06
C LEU A 249 6.67 -20.63 -5.66
N GLU A 250 6.80 -20.72 -6.99
CA GLU A 250 7.70 -21.67 -7.65
C GLU A 250 9.14 -21.48 -7.14
N SER A 251 9.73 -22.47 -6.48
CA SER A 251 11.06 -22.35 -5.86
C SER A 251 12.20 -22.05 -6.83
N ASP A 252 12.13 -22.58 -8.06
CA ASP A 252 13.17 -22.51 -9.07
C ASP A 252 13.06 -21.22 -9.89
N PRO A 253 14.02 -20.27 -9.78
CA PRO A 253 13.94 -18.99 -10.50
C PRO A 253 13.79 -19.15 -12.01
N GLU A 254 14.41 -20.19 -12.61
CA GLU A 254 14.34 -20.42 -14.06
C GLU A 254 12.92 -20.81 -14.53
N LYS A 255 12.09 -21.34 -13.62
CA LYS A 255 10.68 -21.64 -13.87
C LYS A 255 9.75 -20.54 -13.37
N ARG A 256 10.11 -19.89 -12.26
CA ARG A 256 9.33 -18.84 -11.60
C ARG A 256 9.13 -17.65 -12.54
N TRP A 257 10.20 -17.12 -13.14
CA TRP A 257 10.09 -15.88 -13.91
C TRP A 257 9.18 -16.01 -15.15
N PRO A 258 9.34 -17.04 -16.00
CA PRO A 258 8.42 -17.24 -17.13
C PRO A 258 6.98 -17.53 -16.69
N ALA A 259 6.78 -18.22 -15.56
CA ALA A 259 5.43 -18.48 -15.04
C ALA A 259 4.74 -17.18 -14.59
N ILE A 260 5.45 -16.31 -13.89
CA ILE A 260 4.92 -14.99 -13.49
C ILE A 260 4.61 -14.16 -14.74
N GLU A 261 5.51 -14.10 -15.73
CA GLU A 261 5.26 -13.39 -16.99
C GLU A 261 4.05 -13.93 -17.77
N GLY A 262 3.73 -15.21 -17.62
CA GLY A 262 2.54 -15.83 -18.19
C GLY A 262 1.24 -15.31 -17.58
N HIS A 263 1.25 -14.93 -16.30
CA HIS A 263 0.05 -14.54 -15.54
C HIS A 263 -0.01 -13.05 -15.17
N LEU A 264 1.10 -12.32 -15.27
CA LEU A 264 1.23 -10.91 -14.89
C LEU A 264 1.68 -10.07 -16.07
N ASN A 265 1.08 -8.90 -16.24
CA ASN A 265 1.70 -7.86 -17.05
C ASN A 265 2.78 -7.16 -16.21
N VAL A 266 4.03 -7.62 -16.33
CA VAL A 266 5.16 -7.16 -15.51
C VAL A 266 5.41 -5.66 -15.65
N ASP A 267 5.35 -5.11 -16.87
CA ASP A 267 5.64 -3.69 -17.08
C ASP A 267 4.54 -2.80 -16.46
N ALA A 268 3.26 -3.20 -16.60
CA ALA A 268 2.16 -2.53 -15.91
C ALA A 268 2.31 -2.57 -14.39
N PHE A 269 2.75 -3.70 -13.84
CA PHE A 269 3.00 -3.85 -12.40
C PHE A 269 4.21 -3.04 -11.93
N VAL A 270 5.29 -2.98 -12.71
CA VAL A 270 6.45 -2.12 -12.40
C VAL A 270 6.05 -0.65 -12.35
N ASN A 271 5.21 -0.19 -13.27
CA ASN A 271 4.68 1.18 -13.26
C ASN A 271 3.81 1.45 -12.02
N PHE A 272 2.91 0.51 -11.68
CA PHE A 272 2.10 0.54 -10.46
C PHE A 272 2.96 0.65 -9.20
N MET A 273 3.94 -0.24 -9.06
CA MET A 273 4.86 -0.30 -7.93
C MET A 273 5.71 0.97 -7.79
N ALA A 274 6.21 1.51 -8.92
CA ALA A 274 6.97 2.76 -8.92
C ALA A 274 6.13 3.92 -8.39
N LEU A 275 4.88 4.07 -8.84
CA LEU A 275 4.01 5.14 -8.37
C LEU A 275 3.61 5.00 -6.90
N GLU A 276 3.29 3.79 -6.41
CA GLU A 276 3.00 3.59 -4.98
C GLU A 276 4.17 4.02 -4.09
N LEU A 277 5.38 3.58 -4.44
CA LEU A 277 6.58 3.90 -3.66
C LEU A 277 6.98 5.38 -3.81
N MET A 278 6.96 5.95 -5.02
CA MET A 278 7.34 7.35 -5.24
C MET A 278 6.38 8.34 -4.57
N THR A 279 5.09 8.02 -4.51
CA THR A 279 4.07 8.80 -3.81
C THR A 279 4.00 8.51 -2.31
N CYS A 280 4.85 7.63 -1.78
CA CYS A 280 4.84 7.23 -0.36
C CYS A 280 3.49 6.65 0.09
N HIS A 281 2.84 5.84 -0.75
CA HIS A 281 1.58 5.19 -0.45
C HIS A 281 1.80 4.01 0.49
N TRP A 282 2.12 4.31 1.75
CA TRP A 282 2.53 3.33 2.76
C TRP A 282 1.45 2.27 3.05
N ASP A 283 0.18 2.59 2.80
CA ASP A 283 -0.95 1.68 2.97
C ASP A 283 -1.42 1.07 1.63
N GLY A 284 -0.59 1.15 0.58
CA GLY A 284 -0.82 0.51 -0.72
C GLY A 284 -0.46 -0.98 -0.73
N TYR A 285 -0.51 -1.59 -1.91
CA TYR A 285 -0.19 -3.02 -2.06
C TYR A 285 1.29 -3.24 -1.77
N THR A 286 2.17 -2.48 -2.43
CA THR A 286 3.62 -2.68 -2.37
C THR A 286 4.17 -2.65 -0.94
N PRO A 287 3.75 -1.73 -0.05
CA PRO A 287 4.27 -1.72 1.31
C PRO A 287 3.42 -2.53 2.30
N ASN A 288 2.11 -2.70 2.08
CA ASN A 288 1.21 -3.20 3.12
C ASN A 288 0.09 -4.17 2.65
N LYS A 289 0.12 -4.65 1.41
CA LYS A 289 -0.89 -5.58 0.85
C LYS A 289 -2.32 -5.03 0.97
N ASN A 290 -2.50 -3.73 0.77
CA ASN A 290 -3.78 -3.07 0.98
C ASN A 290 -4.08 -2.09 -0.17
N ASN A 291 -5.32 -1.60 -0.26
CA ASN A 291 -5.70 -0.54 -1.19
C ASN A 291 -5.34 -0.77 -2.68
N TYR A 292 -5.63 -1.96 -3.20
CA TYR A 292 -5.45 -2.29 -4.61
C TYR A 292 -6.68 -3.00 -5.22
N ARG A 293 -6.68 -3.07 -6.55
CA ARG A 293 -7.57 -3.90 -7.37
C ARG A 293 -6.76 -4.74 -8.33
N ILE A 294 -7.28 -5.90 -8.73
CA ILE A 294 -6.66 -6.72 -9.77
C ILE A 294 -7.67 -6.94 -10.89
N TYR A 295 -7.25 -6.65 -12.13
CA TYR A 295 -7.97 -7.02 -13.34
C TYR A 295 -7.19 -8.03 -14.16
N PHE A 296 -7.78 -9.21 -14.41
CA PHE A 296 -7.23 -10.20 -15.33
C PHE A 296 -7.72 -9.90 -16.74
N ALA A 297 -7.03 -8.98 -17.43
CA ALA A 297 -7.55 -8.41 -18.66
C ALA A 297 -7.46 -9.39 -19.84
N PRO A 298 -8.55 -9.60 -20.60
CA PRO A 298 -8.54 -10.36 -21.85
C PRO A 298 -7.70 -9.68 -22.95
N PRO A 299 -7.32 -10.42 -24.02
CA PRO A 299 -7.52 -11.86 -24.18
C PRO A 299 -6.48 -12.73 -23.46
N GLU A 300 -5.32 -12.18 -23.09
CA GLU A 300 -4.23 -12.96 -22.48
C GLU A 300 -4.51 -13.36 -21.03
N GLY A 301 -5.47 -12.70 -20.36
CA GLY A 301 -5.82 -12.98 -18.97
C GLY A 301 -4.71 -12.61 -17.99
N LYS A 302 -3.84 -11.66 -18.34
CA LYS A 302 -2.75 -11.21 -17.48
C LYS A 302 -3.26 -10.21 -16.44
N ALA A 303 -2.85 -10.42 -15.19
CA ALA A 303 -3.14 -9.54 -14.07
C ALA A 303 -2.56 -8.14 -14.29
N ARG A 304 -3.37 -7.13 -13.97
CA ARG A 304 -2.99 -5.72 -13.87
C ARG A 304 -3.48 -5.17 -12.54
N PHE A 305 -2.57 -4.57 -11.78
CA PHE A 305 -2.87 -3.97 -10.49
C PHE A 305 -3.29 -2.51 -10.68
N LEU A 306 -4.35 -2.09 -9.99
CA LEU A 306 -4.84 -0.71 -10.02
C LEU A 306 -4.81 -0.12 -8.61
N PRO A 307 -4.41 1.16 -8.46
CA PRO A 307 -4.33 1.81 -7.17
C PRO A 307 -5.73 2.15 -6.65
N HIS A 308 -5.91 2.01 -5.35
CA HIS A 308 -7.11 2.40 -4.62
C HIS A 308 -6.70 3.12 -3.32
N GLY A 309 -7.64 3.68 -2.55
CA GLY A 309 -7.40 4.25 -1.22
C GLY A 309 -6.15 5.14 -1.09
N MET A 310 -6.02 6.16 -1.95
CA MET A 310 -4.82 7.00 -2.04
C MET A 310 -4.91 8.27 -1.17
N ASP A 311 -5.63 8.22 -0.05
CA ASP A 311 -5.72 9.34 0.90
C ASP A 311 -4.44 9.47 1.74
N GLN A 312 -3.74 8.38 2.01
CA GLN A 312 -2.50 8.38 2.80
C GLN A 312 -1.23 8.31 1.93
N VAL A 313 -1.07 9.31 1.06
CA VAL A 313 0.15 9.50 0.24
C VAL A 313 0.94 10.73 0.68
N PHE A 314 2.20 10.79 0.29
CA PHE A 314 3.19 11.83 0.64
C PHE A 314 3.35 12.03 2.15
N GLY A 315 3.13 10.99 2.95
CA GLY A 315 3.21 11.06 4.41
C GLY A 315 4.64 11.11 4.95
N ASP A 316 5.49 10.21 4.48
CA ASP A 316 6.93 10.18 4.82
C ASP A 316 7.76 10.46 3.56
N PRO A 317 8.32 11.68 3.40
CA PRO A 317 9.18 12.00 2.26
C PRO A 317 10.42 11.10 2.13
N GLY A 318 10.83 10.45 3.21
CA GLY A 318 11.98 9.55 3.27
C GLY A 318 11.68 8.08 2.98
N LEU A 319 10.42 7.72 2.65
CA LEU A 319 10.05 6.32 2.42
C LEU A 319 11.01 5.66 1.40
N PRO A 320 11.66 4.53 1.76
CA PRO A 320 12.58 3.84 0.88
C PRO A 320 11.89 3.32 -0.39
N ILE A 321 12.55 3.45 -1.53
CA ILE A 321 12.07 2.95 -2.84
C ILE A 321 12.91 1.77 -3.35
N LEU A 322 14.02 1.45 -2.70
CA LEU A 322 14.94 0.39 -3.15
C LEU A 322 14.93 -0.86 -2.25
N GLU A 323 14.21 -0.82 -1.13
CA GLU A 323 14.09 -1.96 -0.22
C GLU A 323 13.26 -3.09 -0.84
N TYR A 324 13.52 -4.33 -0.43
CA TYR A 324 12.68 -5.44 -0.87
C TYR A 324 11.33 -5.39 -0.15
N CYS A 325 10.30 -5.70 -0.91
CA CYS A 325 8.92 -5.67 -0.47
C CYS A 325 8.47 -7.07 -0.03
N GLU A 326 7.56 -7.12 0.95
CA GLU A 326 6.94 -8.36 1.40
C GLU A 326 5.87 -8.93 0.45
N PRO A 327 4.99 -8.13 -0.19
CA PRO A 327 3.94 -8.67 -1.04
C PRO A 327 4.50 -9.51 -2.19
N MET A 328 3.86 -10.63 -2.50
CA MET A 328 4.42 -11.67 -3.37
C MET A 328 4.88 -11.13 -4.74
N VAL A 329 4.07 -10.30 -5.38
CA VAL A 329 4.37 -9.78 -6.73
C VAL A 329 5.43 -8.68 -6.68
N ALA A 330 5.35 -7.77 -5.70
CA ALA A 330 6.36 -6.73 -5.48
C ALA A 330 7.73 -7.33 -5.12
N SER A 331 7.72 -8.38 -4.30
CA SER A 331 8.90 -9.15 -3.95
C SER A 331 9.52 -9.78 -5.19
N ALA A 332 8.72 -10.39 -6.08
CA ALA A 332 9.23 -10.98 -7.31
C ALA A 332 9.96 -9.98 -8.21
N VAL A 333 9.44 -8.74 -8.36
CA VAL A 333 10.12 -7.66 -9.09
C VAL A 333 11.48 -7.35 -8.48
N MET A 334 11.55 -7.19 -7.16
CA MET A 334 12.79 -6.83 -6.48
C MET A 334 13.85 -7.95 -6.51
N HIS A 335 13.43 -9.21 -6.62
CA HIS A 335 14.32 -10.38 -6.69
C HIS A 335 14.77 -10.77 -8.10
N ASN A 336 14.05 -10.33 -9.14
CA ASN A 336 14.48 -10.52 -10.52
C ASN A 336 15.39 -9.36 -10.95
N PRO A 337 16.67 -9.60 -11.31
CA PRO A 337 17.61 -8.53 -11.66
C PRO A 337 17.16 -7.67 -12.85
N GLU A 338 16.51 -8.27 -13.85
CA GLU A 338 16.03 -7.55 -15.02
C GLU A 338 14.82 -6.67 -14.67
N TRP A 339 13.86 -7.21 -13.90
CA TRP A 339 12.68 -6.43 -13.51
C TRP A 339 13.02 -5.35 -12.49
N ARG A 340 13.94 -5.61 -11.57
CA ARG A 340 14.48 -4.59 -10.65
C ARG A 340 15.17 -3.47 -11.42
N LYS A 341 15.94 -3.81 -12.46
CA LYS A 341 16.53 -2.81 -13.37
C LYS A 341 15.44 -1.98 -14.06
N ARG A 342 14.41 -2.63 -14.65
CA ARG A 342 13.26 -1.93 -15.26
C ARG A 342 12.53 -1.05 -14.27
N TYR A 343 12.38 -1.48 -13.01
CA TYR A 343 11.81 -0.68 -11.94
C TYR A 343 12.62 0.61 -11.70
N ARG A 344 13.95 0.51 -11.60
CA ARG A 344 14.80 1.70 -11.43
C ARG A 344 14.74 2.64 -12.63
N GLU A 345 14.77 2.08 -13.84
CA GLU A 345 14.58 2.84 -15.09
C GLU A 345 13.23 3.57 -15.06
N ARG A 346 12.15 2.88 -14.67
CA ARG A 346 10.82 3.48 -14.56
C ARG A 346 10.71 4.56 -13.50
N VAL A 347 11.31 4.40 -12.32
CA VAL A 347 11.36 5.46 -11.30
C VAL A 347 12.08 6.69 -11.85
N ALA A 348 13.20 6.50 -12.57
CA ALA A 348 13.92 7.61 -13.19
C ALA A 348 13.08 8.33 -14.26
N ASP A 349 12.34 7.57 -15.08
CA ASP A 349 11.44 8.11 -16.11
C ASP A 349 10.26 8.90 -15.51
N LEU A 350 9.76 8.47 -14.36
CA LEU A 350 8.64 9.13 -13.66
C LEU A 350 9.08 10.34 -12.83
N LEU A 351 10.37 10.45 -12.49
CA LEU A 351 10.88 11.50 -11.62
C LEU A 351 10.51 12.94 -12.05
N PRO A 352 10.48 13.31 -13.34
CA PRO A 352 10.02 14.64 -13.77
C PRO A 352 8.59 14.97 -13.33
N LEU A 353 7.70 13.97 -13.18
CA LEU A 353 6.34 14.20 -12.68
C LEU A 353 6.31 14.65 -11.20
N PHE A 354 7.39 14.41 -10.46
CA PHE A 354 7.53 14.75 -9.05
C PHE A 354 8.21 16.11 -8.82
N GLU A 355 8.47 16.89 -9.86
CA GLU A 355 9.03 18.24 -9.71
C GLU A 355 8.15 19.08 -8.75
N PRO A 356 8.69 19.61 -7.63
CA PRO A 356 7.88 20.28 -6.61
C PRO A 356 7.05 21.44 -7.18
N LYS A 357 7.62 22.21 -8.11
CA LYS A 357 6.92 23.32 -8.76
C LYS A 357 5.69 22.83 -9.53
N ARG A 358 5.83 21.78 -10.35
CA ARG A 358 4.73 21.16 -11.11
C ARG A 358 3.61 20.72 -10.17
N LEU A 359 3.96 20.00 -9.11
CA LEU A 359 2.98 19.49 -8.14
C LEU A 359 2.30 20.61 -7.35
N HIS A 360 3.04 21.66 -6.98
CA HIS A 360 2.47 22.83 -6.30
C HIS A 360 1.49 23.58 -7.20
N GLU A 361 1.82 23.78 -8.47
CA GLU A 361 0.93 24.43 -9.45
C GLU A 361 -0.37 23.62 -9.65
N ARG A 362 -0.29 22.28 -9.66
CA ARG A 362 -1.48 21.42 -9.68
C ARG A 362 -2.32 21.56 -8.41
N LEU A 363 -1.70 21.55 -7.24
CA LEU A 363 -2.42 21.79 -5.97
C LEU A 363 -3.09 23.17 -5.97
N ASP A 364 -2.41 24.21 -6.45
CA ASP A 364 -2.96 25.57 -6.53
C ASP A 364 -4.18 25.65 -7.47
N LEU A 365 -4.16 24.92 -8.58
CA LEU A 365 -5.33 24.79 -9.45
C LEU A 365 -6.52 24.16 -8.71
N ALA A 366 -6.31 23.04 -8.01
CA ALA A 366 -7.38 22.41 -7.22
C ALA A 366 -7.88 23.34 -6.09
N LEU A 367 -6.98 24.02 -5.39
CA LEU A 367 -7.31 24.98 -4.34
C LEU A 367 -8.15 26.15 -4.86
N SER A 368 -7.87 26.66 -6.07
CA SER A 368 -8.68 27.72 -6.68
C SER A 368 -10.14 27.32 -6.86
N ARG A 369 -10.41 26.04 -7.18
CA ARG A 369 -11.76 25.47 -7.32
C ARG A 369 -12.42 25.27 -5.97
N LEU A 370 -11.65 24.87 -4.95
CA LEU A 370 -12.11 24.64 -3.59
C LEU A 370 -12.37 25.92 -2.79
N GLN A 371 -11.68 27.02 -3.12
CA GLN A 371 -11.68 28.25 -2.32
C GLN A 371 -13.09 28.77 -1.99
N PRO A 372 -14.07 28.83 -2.92
CA PRO A 372 -15.43 29.28 -2.58
C PRO A 372 -16.12 28.36 -1.57
N VAL A 373 -15.92 27.05 -1.70
CA VAL A 373 -16.51 26.03 -0.82
C VAL A 373 -15.89 26.09 0.56
N VAL A 374 -14.55 26.11 0.64
CA VAL A 374 -13.77 26.22 1.88
C VAL A 374 -14.14 27.49 2.64
N THR A 375 -14.26 28.62 1.93
CA THR A 375 -14.67 29.91 2.51
C THR A 375 -16.08 29.84 3.11
N ALA A 376 -17.02 29.20 2.40
CA ALA A 376 -18.39 29.02 2.88
C ALA A 376 -18.49 28.10 4.12
N MET A 377 -17.44 27.33 4.45
CA MET A 377 -17.41 26.50 5.66
C MET A 377 -17.01 27.28 6.93
N GLY A 378 -16.58 28.54 6.79
CA GLY A 378 -16.14 29.38 7.90
C GLY A 378 -14.61 29.47 8.02
N GLU A 379 -14.16 30.52 8.72
CA GLU A 379 -12.74 30.89 8.84
C GLU A 379 -11.89 29.82 9.52
N GLU A 380 -12.42 29.14 10.54
CA GLU A 380 -11.70 28.10 11.29
C GLU A 380 -11.36 26.91 10.38
N PHE A 381 -12.34 26.40 9.63
CA PHE A 381 -12.12 25.34 8.67
C PHE A 381 -11.16 25.78 7.57
N ALA A 382 -11.33 26.98 7.03
CA ALA A 382 -10.46 27.50 5.99
C ALA A 382 -9.00 27.58 6.43
N LYS A 383 -8.76 28.02 7.67
CA LYS A 383 -7.42 28.06 8.26
C LYS A 383 -6.84 26.66 8.46
N ALA A 384 -7.61 25.75 9.06
CA ALA A 384 -7.16 24.37 9.29
C ALA A 384 -6.81 23.67 7.97
N HIS A 385 -7.66 23.80 6.95
CA HIS A 385 -7.41 23.28 5.62
C HIS A 385 -6.13 23.86 5.00
N ALA A 386 -5.93 25.19 5.07
CA ALA A 386 -4.73 25.84 4.56
C ALA A 386 -3.44 25.33 5.26
N ASP A 387 -3.49 25.07 6.57
CA ASP A 387 -2.37 24.49 7.31
C ASP A 387 -2.03 23.07 6.82
N ARG A 388 -3.05 22.22 6.61
CA ARG A 388 -2.85 20.85 6.08
C ARG A 388 -2.27 20.86 4.66
N VAL A 389 -2.73 21.78 3.82
CA VAL A 389 -2.23 21.98 2.46
C VAL A 389 -0.77 22.43 2.46
N ARG A 390 -0.40 23.35 3.36
CA ARG A 390 0.99 23.78 3.53
C ARG A 390 1.90 22.62 3.91
N GLU A 391 1.49 21.81 4.90
CA GLU A 391 2.24 20.62 5.31
C GLU A 391 2.37 19.59 4.16
N LEU A 392 1.32 19.38 3.36
CA LEU A 392 1.40 18.53 2.16
C LEU A 392 2.44 19.06 1.15
N LYS A 393 2.42 20.38 0.87
CA LYS A 393 3.40 21.02 -0.03
C LYS A 393 4.83 20.90 0.49
N GLU A 394 5.04 21.04 1.80
CA GLU A 394 6.35 20.84 2.44
C GLU A 394 6.86 19.40 2.22
N ARG A 395 6.00 18.39 2.44
CA ARG A 395 6.35 16.98 2.21
C ARG A 395 6.63 16.66 0.75
N ILE A 396 5.83 17.19 -0.17
CA ILE A 396 6.08 17.07 -1.62
C ILE A 396 7.44 17.69 -2.00
N THR A 397 7.75 18.87 -1.46
CA THR A 397 9.04 19.55 -1.72
C THR A 397 10.22 18.72 -1.24
N ALA A 398 10.07 18.03 -0.11
CA ALA A 398 11.11 17.16 0.43
C ALA A 398 11.24 15.82 -0.33
N ARG A 399 10.18 15.34 -0.97
CA ARG A 399 10.16 14.01 -1.62
C ARG A 399 11.05 13.93 -2.85
N GLU A 400 11.04 14.94 -3.71
CA GLU A 400 11.79 14.88 -4.98
C GLU A 400 13.32 14.79 -4.79
N PRO A 401 13.95 15.60 -3.93
CA PRO A 401 15.38 15.46 -3.65
C PRO A 401 15.72 14.09 -3.04
N ASN A 402 14.83 13.56 -2.18
CA ASN A 402 15.01 12.25 -1.60
C ASN A 402 14.93 11.13 -2.66
N LEU A 403 13.99 11.22 -3.61
CA LEU A 403 13.92 10.29 -4.75
C LEU A 403 15.21 10.33 -5.58
N ARG A 404 15.75 11.53 -5.85
CA ARG A 404 17.04 11.68 -6.56
C ARG A 404 18.19 11.05 -5.83
N GLU A 405 18.30 11.28 -4.52
CA GLU A 405 19.34 10.70 -3.67
C GLU A 405 19.26 9.16 -3.69
N GLN A 406 18.06 8.60 -3.50
CA GLN A 406 17.86 7.16 -3.53
C GLN A 406 18.20 6.56 -4.91
N LEU A 407 17.85 7.21 -6.02
CA LEU A 407 18.22 6.76 -7.36
C LEU A 407 19.73 6.77 -7.63
N GLN A 408 20.49 7.62 -6.95
CA GLN A 408 21.96 7.64 -7.03
C GLN A 408 22.60 6.53 -6.20
N ASN A 409 21.89 6.00 -5.20
CA ASN A 409 22.37 4.88 -4.41
C ASN A 409 22.37 3.59 -5.25
N GLY A 410 23.45 2.82 -5.13
CA GLY A 410 23.52 1.48 -5.70
C GLY A 410 22.46 0.55 -5.10
N ASP A 411 22.22 -0.58 -5.76
CA ASP A 411 21.39 -1.61 -5.15
C ASP A 411 22.04 -2.13 -3.86
N PRO A 412 21.23 -2.48 -2.84
CA PRO A 412 21.74 -3.12 -1.64
C PRO A 412 22.61 -4.34 -2.00
N THR A 413 23.82 -4.40 -1.45
CA THR A 413 24.73 -5.52 -1.69
C THR A 413 24.49 -6.62 -0.66
N PRO A 414 24.45 -7.90 -1.07
CA PRO A 414 24.40 -9.01 -0.13
C PRO A 414 25.56 -9.00 0.87
N LEU A 415 25.37 -9.66 2.01
CA LEU A 415 26.46 -9.93 2.94
C LEU A 415 27.60 -10.68 2.21
N ASP A 416 28.82 -10.16 2.38
CA ASP A 416 30.02 -10.75 1.82
C ASP A 416 30.67 -11.71 2.81
N PHE A 417 30.96 -12.93 2.35
CA PHE A 417 31.47 -14.02 3.18
C PHE A 417 32.89 -14.39 2.73
N ASP A 418 33.85 -14.31 3.65
CA ASP A 418 35.21 -14.78 3.44
C ASP A 418 35.29 -16.30 3.69
N GLY A 419 34.94 -17.07 2.66
CA GLY A 419 34.88 -18.54 2.73
C GLY A 419 33.79 -19.03 3.67
N ASP A 420 34.16 -19.87 4.64
CA ASP A 420 33.27 -20.43 5.66
C ASP A 420 33.30 -19.64 6.99
N LYS A 421 33.96 -18.47 7.01
CA LYS A 421 34.01 -17.64 8.21
C LYS A 421 32.60 -17.14 8.58
N PRO A 422 32.16 -17.37 9.83
CA PRO A 422 30.87 -16.86 10.27
C PRO A 422 30.83 -15.33 10.30
N ILE A 423 29.67 -14.77 9.99
CA ILE A 423 29.33 -13.36 10.26
C ILE A 423 28.42 -13.32 11.49
N ASP A 424 28.71 -12.39 12.40
CA ASP A 424 27.87 -12.13 13.57
C ASP A 424 26.62 -11.33 13.18
N ILE A 425 25.45 -11.81 13.60
CA ILE A 425 24.14 -11.27 13.31
C ILE A 425 23.47 -10.81 14.61
N ALA A 426 23.36 -9.50 14.76
CA ALA A 426 22.76 -8.83 15.92
C ALA A 426 21.50 -8.03 15.51
N ASP A 427 21.01 -7.18 16.42
CA ASP A 427 19.89 -6.25 16.21
C ASP A 427 18.61 -6.92 15.71
N TRP A 428 18.20 -7.94 16.48
CA TRP A 428 16.97 -8.67 16.24
C TRP A 428 15.78 -7.86 16.75
N PHE A 429 14.67 -7.91 16.02
CA PHE A 429 13.41 -7.25 16.39
C PHE A 429 12.33 -8.29 16.74
N PRO A 430 11.44 -7.98 17.70
CA PRO A 430 10.39 -8.92 18.12
C PRO A 430 9.21 -8.94 17.14
N ALA A 431 8.54 -10.08 17.03
CA ALA A 431 7.26 -10.24 16.35
C ALA A 431 6.42 -11.32 17.05
N GLN A 432 5.13 -11.07 17.26
CA GLN A 432 4.22 -11.98 17.97
C GLN A 432 2.83 -11.97 17.33
N GLU A 433 2.16 -13.12 17.35
CA GLU A 433 0.76 -13.28 16.90
C GLU A 433 -0.22 -13.32 18.08
N THR A 434 0.28 -13.41 19.32
CA THR A 434 -0.55 -13.47 20.53
C THR A 434 -0.20 -12.33 21.47
N ASP A 435 -1.20 -11.56 21.89
CA ASP A 435 -1.03 -10.31 22.63
C ASP A 435 -0.42 -10.49 24.03
N ASP A 436 -0.69 -11.61 24.69
CA ASP A 436 -0.24 -11.87 26.07
C ASP A 436 1.11 -12.60 26.15
N THR A 437 1.71 -12.95 25.01
CA THR A 437 3.09 -13.43 24.96
C THR A 437 4.05 -12.30 25.31
N LYS A 438 5.02 -12.58 26.20
CA LYS A 438 6.07 -11.62 26.54
C LYS A 438 7.31 -11.86 25.69
N VAL A 439 7.65 -10.88 24.87
CA VAL A 439 8.88 -10.86 24.07
C VAL A 439 9.74 -9.68 24.52
N GLU A 440 10.86 -9.96 25.17
CA GLU A 440 11.66 -8.94 25.86
C GLU A 440 13.15 -9.24 25.89
N GLU A 441 13.95 -8.18 26.03
CA GLU A 441 15.36 -8.30 26.36
C GLU A 441 15.50 -8.44 27.88
N VAL A 442 16.25 -9.46 28.33
CA VAL A 442 16.49 -9.73 29.75
C VAL A 442 17.97 -9.85 30.03
N GLU A 443 18.35 -9.71 31.30
CA GLU A 443 19.72 -9.97 31.76
C GLU A 443 19.76 -11.28 32.55
N ILE A 444 20.63 -12.21 32.12
CA ILE A 444 20.86 -13.50 32.78
C ILE A 444 22.37 -13.66 32.95
N ASP A 445 22.81 -13.93 34.18
CA ASP A 445 24.23 -14.09 34.53
C ASP A 445 25.11 -12.92 34.08
N GLY A 446 24.57 -11.68 34.18
CA GLY A 446 25.26 -10.46 33.76
C GLY A 446 25.37 -10.27 32.24
N GLN A 447 24.64 -11.06 31.45
CA GLN A 447 24.64 -10.96 30.00
C GLN A 447 23.24 -10.74 29.44
N LYS A 448 23.15 -9.85 28.44
CA LYS A 448 21.91 -9.60 27.71
C LYS A 448 21.47 -10.85 26.95
N ARG A 449 20.17 -11.14 26.97
CA ARG A 449 19.49 -12.24 26.28
C ARG A 449 18.19 -11.77 25.69
N TYR A 450 17.79 -12.41 24.60
CA TYR A 450 16.43 -12.30 24.08
C TYR A 450 15.58 -13.40 24.72
N SER A 451 14.36 -13.06 25.15
CA SER A 451 13.44 -13.95 25.86
C SER A 451 12.08 -14.00 25.14
N ILE A 452 11.46 -15.18 25.14
CA ILE A 452 10.05 -15.35 24.78
C ILE A 452 9.40 -16.21 25.86
N GLN A 453 8.33 -15.70 26.48
CA GLN A 453 7.54 -16.42 27.49
C GLN A 453 6.09 -16.56 27.05
N VAL A 454 5.56 -17.78 27.17
CA VAL A 454 4.15 -18.06 26.93
C VAL A 454 3.28 -17.31 27.94
N GLY A 455 2.24 -16.64 27.44
CA GLY A 455 1.24 -15.93 28.23
C GLY A 455 0.22 -16.84 28.91
N GLU A 456 -0.73 -16.24 29.62
CA GLU A 456 -1.79 -16.93 30.36
C GLU A 456 -2.75 -17.71 29.44
N SER A 457 -2.87 -17.28 28.18
CA SER A 457 -3.69 -17.93 27.16
C SER A 457 -3.21 -19.34 26.81
N GLY A 458 -1.95 -19.66 27.10
CA GLY A 458 -1.31 -20.89 26.61
C GLY A 458 -1.26 -20.95 25.08
N GLN A 459 -1.35 -19.80 24.40
CA GLN A 459 -1.16 -19.67 22.96
C GLN A 459 0.08 -18.83 22.74
N CYS A 460 1.15 -19.42 22.22
CA CYS A 460 2.34 -18.68 21.86
C CYS A 460 2.77 -19.02 20.44
N VAL A 461 2.77 -17.98 19.60
CA VAL A 461 3.52 -17.93 18.34
C VAL A 461 4.23 -16.58 18.34
N ALA A 462 5.51 -16.60 18.73
CA ALA A 462 6.33 -15.39 18.78
C ALA A 462 7.77 -15.67 18.37
N SER A 463 8.46 -14.61 17.98
CA SER A 463 9.78 -14.70 17.39
C SER A 463 10.61 -13.45 17.59
N TRP A 464 11.92 -13.65 17.60
CA TRP A 464 12.92 -12.64 17.28
C TRP A 464 13.31 -12.80 15.81
N ARG A 465 13.37 -11.70 15.07
CA ARG A 465 13.62 -11.70 13.62
C ARG A 465 14.76 -10.79 13.24
N ARG A 466 15.46 -11.13 12.16
CA ARG A 466 16.47 -10.28 11.54
C ARG A 466 16.43 -10.42 10.02
N ARG A 467 16.36 -9.30 9.31
CA ARG A 467 16.44 -9.28 7.84
C ARG A 467 17.91 -9.17 7.41
N VAL A 468 18.32 -9.99 6.46
CA VAL A 468 19.64 -9.98 5.84
C VAL A 468 19.50 -10.19 4.34
N LEU A 469 20.38 -9.56 3.58
CA LEU A 469 20.46 -9.75 2.14
C LEU A 469 21.54 -10.79 1.83
N LEU A 470 21.19 -11.86 1.14
CA LEU A 470 22.09 -12.97 0.84
C LEU A 470 22.18 -13.22 -0.66
N GLY A 471 23.36 -13.63 -1.11
CA GLY A 471 23.55 -14.09 -2.49
C GLY A 471 23.12 -15.55 -2.65
N LYS A 472 23.19 -16.05 -3.89
CA LYS A 472 22.97 -17.49 -4.16
C LYS A 472 23.95 -18.36 -3.35
N GLY A 473 23.45 -19.37 -2.67
CA GLY A 473 24.28 -20.34 -1.94
C GLY A 473 23.57 -21.06 -0.81
N ARG A 474 24.30 -21.96 -0.16
CA ARG A 474 23.86 -22.67 1.05
C ARG A 474 24.40 -21.96 2.28
N TYR A 475 23.56 -21.89 3.31
CA TYR A 475 23.83 -21.15 4.53
C TYR A 475 23.47 -21.98 5.76
N ARG A 476 24.17 -21.74 6.87
CA ARG A 476 23.84 -22.25 8.20
C ARG A 476 23.69 -21.08 9.16
N LEU A 477 22.50 -20.94 9.75
CA LEU A 477 22.25 -20.06 10.89
C LEU A 477 22.50 -20.85 12.17
N GLU A 478 23.23 -20.25 13.12
CA GLU A 478 23.56 -20.86 14.40
C GLU A 478 23.41 -19.86 15.55
N THR A 479 22.81 -20.26 16.67
CA THR A 479 22.88 -19.53 17.94
C THR A 479 22.78 -20.51 19.10
N ARG A 480 22.95 -20.05 20.34
CA ARG A 480 22.66 -20.86 21.51
C ARG A 480 21.30 -20.50 22.09
N MET A 481 20.59 -21.53 22.52
CA MET A 481 19.28 -21.40 23.15
C MET A 481 19.22 -22.20 24.45
N ARG A 482 18.35 -21.75 25.34
CA ARG A 482 17.98 -22.42 26.59
C ARG A 482 16.46 -22.41 26.70
N THR A 483 15.86 -23.47 27.23
CA THR A 483 14.41 -23.54 27.47
C THR A 483 14.10 -23.94 28.90
N GLU A 484 12.96 -23.46 29.39
CA GLU A 484 12.37 -23.86 30.68
C GLU A 484 10.90 -24.23 30.44
N ALA A 485 10.52 -25.44 30.85
CA ALA A 485 9.16 -25.96 30.83
C ALA A 485 8.42 -25.80 29.48
N VAL A 486 9.13 -25.87 28.35
CA VAL A 486 8.52 -25.65 27.03
C VAL A 486 7.63 -26.84 26.66
N ALA A 487 6.32 -26.64 26.73
CA ALA A 487 5.32 -27.58 26.21
C ALA A 487 5.00 -27.20 24.75
N PRO A 488 5.37 -28.00 23.75
CA PRO A 488 5.11 -27.68 22.35
C PRO A 488 3.61 -27.72 22.04
N ARG A 489 3.16 -26.92 21.06
CA ARG A 489 1.84 -27.14 20.45
C ARG A 489 1.88 -28.46 19.67
N GLU A 490 0.98 -29.39 19.98
CA GLU A 490 0.91 -30.68 19.28
C GLU A 490 0.47 -30.46 17.82
N ASP A 491 0.97 -31.31 16.91
CA ASP A 491 0.58 -31.37 15.50
C ASP A 491 0.81 -30.10 14.63
N GLU A 492 1.62 -29.15 15.08
CA GLU A 492 1.98 -27.95 14.31
C GLU A 492 3.43 -27.97 13.77
N PRO A 493 3.66 -27.60 12.49
CA PRO A 493 5.00 -27.36 11.96
C PRO A 493 5.75 -26.31 12.79
N GLY A 494 6.98 -26.62 13.19
CA GLY A 494 7.79 -25.71 14.01
C GLY A 494 7.39 -25.64 15.48
N ALA A 495 6.73 -26.66 16.03
CA ALA A 495 6.42 -26.72 17.47
C ALA A 495 7.68 -26.73 18.36
N GLY A 496 7.64 -26.03 19.50
CA GLY A 496 8.77 -25.81 20.42
C GLY A 496 9.63 -24.60 20.04
N ALA A 497 10.79 -24.45 20.68
CA ALA A 497 11.76 -23.40 20.36
C ALA A 497 12.70 -23.83 19.22
N GLY A 498 13.10 -22.91 18.34
CA GLY A 498 14.04 -23.21 17.26
C GLY A 498 14.34 -22.06 16.31
N LEU A 499 15.16 -22.35 15.30
CA LEU A 499 15.61 -21.45 14.23
C LEU A 499 15.04 -21.85 12.89
N ARG A 500 14.68 -20.87 12.06
CA ARG A 500 14.34 -21.07 10.64
C ARG A 500 14.54 -19.78 9.85
N ILE A 501 14.23 -19.82 8.56
CA ILE A 501 13.93 -18.62 7.77
C ILE A 501 12.42 -18.42 7.61
N SER A 502 11.98 -17.18 7.37
CA SER A 502 10.58 -16.89 7.03
C SER A 502 10.17 -17.62 5.74
N GLY A 503 8.98 -18.23 5.74
CA GLY A 503 8.51 -19.11 4.65
C GLY A 503 9.22 -20.48 4.55
N GLY A 504 10.28 -20.71 5.34
CA GLY A 504 11.02 -21.98 5.37
C GLY A 504 10.43 -23.01 6.33
N LYS A 505 10.77 -24.28 6.10
CA LYS A 505 10.51 -25.37 7.05
C LYS A 505 11.47 -25.28 8.22
N ARG A 506 11.08 -25.86 9.36
CA ARG A 506 11.94 -26.01 10.53
C ARG A 506 12.17 -27.49 10.83
N ASP A 507 13.44 -27.83 11.05
CA ASP A 507 13.94 -29.18 11.30
C ASP A 507 14.48 -29.37 12.74
N ASN A 508 14.74 -28.27 13.44
CA ASN A 508 15.20 -28.25 14.82
C ASN A 508 14.06 -27.93 15.81
N LYS A 509 14.16 -28.46 17.03
CA LYS A 509 13.13 -28.35 18.07
C LYS A 509 13.71 -28.56 19.46
N LEU A 510 13.56 -27.56 20.33
CA LEU A 510 13.79 -27.67 21.77
C LEU A 510 12.46 -27.67 22.53
N THR A 511 12.33 -28.58 23.50
CA THR A 511 11.16 -28.77 24.36
C THR A 511 11.59 -29.14 25.76
N GLY A 512 10.70 -28.91 26.74
CA GLY A 512 10.99 -29.13 28.16
C GLY A 512 12.08 -28.19 28.66
N ASP A 513 12.82 -28.66 29.67
CA ASP A 513 13.96 -27.96 30.22
C ASP A 513 15.24 -28.32 29.45
N THR A 514 15.99 -27.32 29.05
CA THR A 514 17.29 -27.51 28.41
C THR A 514 18.33 -26.53 28.95
N GLU A 515 19.58 -26.97 29.01
CA GLU A 515 20.73 -26.08 29.23
C GLU A 515 21.07 -25.31 27.94
N TRP A 516 21.91 -24.27 28.06
CA TRP A 516 22.40 -23.51 26.91
C TRP A 516 23.14 -24.41 25.90
N GLN A 517 22.50 -24.67 24.77
CA GLN A 517 23.03 -25.54 23.71
C GLN A 517 22.95 -24.87 22.34
N ALA A 518 23.79 -25.30 21.40
CA ALA A 518 23.76 -24.81 20.03
C ALA A 518 22.51 -25.32 19.30
N VAL A 519 21.86 -24.43 18.57
CA VAL A 519 20.77 -24.72 17.65
C VAL A 519 21.20 -24.21 16.28
N THR A 520 21.00 -25.03 15.25
CA THR A 520 21.38 -24.69 13.87
C THR A 520 20.21 -24.90 12.93
N HIS A 521 20.24 -24.16 11.82
CA HIS A 521 19.31 -24.35 10.71
C HIS A 521 20.04 -24.09 9.39
N GLU A 522 20.02 -25.07 8.49
CA GLU A 522 20.56 -24.91 7.14
C GLU A 522 19.46 -24.55 6.15
N PHE A 523 19.79 -23.66 5.21
CA PHE A 523 18.89 -23.25 4.14
C PHE A 523 19.67 -22.89 2.89
N GLU A 524 18.95 -22.80 1.78
CA GLU A 524 19.51 -22.44 0.48
C GLU A 524 18.82 -21.20 -0.08
N VAL A 525 19.62 -20.33 -0.68
CA VAL A 525 19.18 -19.20 -1.49
C VAL A 525 19.47 -19.55 -2.94
N LEU A 526 18.42 -19.64 -3.75
CA LEU A 526 18.51 -20.03 -5.17
C LEU A 526 18.66 -18.82 -6.09
N GLU A 527 18.12 -17.68 -5.66
CA GLU A 527 18.20 -16.39 -6.34
C GLU A 527 19.60 -15.79 -6.24
N ASN A 528 20.01 -14.99 -7.24
CA ASN A 528 21.30 -14.31 -7.22
C ASN A 528 21.46 -13.40 -5.99
N VAL A 529 20.34 -12.79 -5.59
CA VAL A 529 20.20 -11.97 -4.40
C VAL A 529 18.81 -12.22 -3.81
N ARG A 530 18.71 -12.38 -2.49
CA ARG A 530 17.45 -12.56 -1.77
C ARG A 530 17.46 -11.94 -0.39
N ASP A 531 16.38 -11.24 -0.07
CA ASP A 531 16.10 -10.84 1.29
C ASP A 531 15.59 -12.03 2.10
N VAL A 532 16.32 -12.35 3.15
CA VAL A 532 16.05 -13.48 4.05
C VAL A 532 15.75 -12.94 5.43
N VAL A 533 14.58 -13.26 5.94
CA VAL A 533 14.24 -13.00 7.34
C VAL A 533 14.62 -14.24 8.14
N LEU A 534 15.68 -14.12 8.93
CA LEU A 534 16.11 -15.09 9.92
C LEU A 534 15.15 -15.03 11.10
N VAL A 535 14.76 -16.20 11.63
CA VAL A 535 13.72 -16.32 12.66
C VAL A 535 14.22 -17.23 13.78
N ALA A 536 14.20 -16.73 15.01
CA ALA A 536 14.27 -17.52 16.23
C ALA A 536 12.90 -17.46 16.91
N GLU A 537 12.19 -18.58 17.02
CA GLU A 537 10.78 -18.58 17.44
C GLU A 537 10.47 -19.59 18.54
N LEU A 538 9.41 -19.29 19.29
CA LEU A 538 8.73 -20.20 20.21
C LEU A 538 7.30 -20.44 19.72
N ARG A 539 6.95 -21.73 19.52
CA ARG A 539 5.57 -22.18 19.30
C ARG A 539 5.18 -23.17 20.38
N ALA A 540 4.51 -22.70 21.43
CA ALA A 540 4.31 -23.47 22.66
C ALA A 540 3.01 -23.10 23.38
N THR A 541 2.56 -24.00 24.26
CA THR A 541 1.43 -23.79 25.18
C THR A 541 1.85 -23.46 26.59
N GLN A 542 3.13 -23.69 26.92
CA GLN A 542 3.72 -23.34 28.19
C GLN A 542 5.23 -23.12 28.02
N GLY A 543 5.81 -22.38 28.96
CA GLY A 543 7.25 -22.31 29.16
C GLY A 543 7.87 -21.03 28.64
N ARG A 544 9.19 -21.05 28.56
CA ARG A 544 10.01 -19.91 28.16
C ARG A 544 11.23 -20.38 27.39
N MET A 545 11.68 -19.57 26.45
CA MET A 545 12.99 -19.73 25.82
C MET A 545 13.83 -18.48 25.97
N TRP A 546 15.14 -18.68 25.92
CA TRP A 546 16.13 -17.62 25.77
C TRP A 546 17.08 -17.94 24.62
N LEU A 547 17.57 -16.91 23.95
CA LEU A 547 18.64 -17.01 22.96
C LEU A 547 19.72 -15.96 23.19
N GLU A 548 20.92 -16.25 22.70
CA GLU A 548 22.01 -15.26 22.66
C GLU A 548 21.67 -14.10 21.72
N PRO A 549 22.08 -12.85 22.05
CA PRO A 549 21.73 -11.67 21.26
C PRO A 549 22.47 -11.58 19.93
N VAL A 550 23.52 -12.41 19.76
CA VAL A 550 24.30 -12.51 18.54
C VAL A 550 24.19 -13.95 18.04
N ALA A 551 23.74 -14.12 16.81
CA ALA A 551 23.78 -15.38 16.09
C ALA A 551 24.94 -15.38 15.09
N ARG A 552 25.33 -16.55 14.61
CA ARG A 552 26.34 -16.73 13.56
C ARG A 552 25.66 -17.18 12.28
N LEU A 553 25.95 -16.50 11.18
CA LEU A 553 25.54 -16.93 9.85
C LEU A 553 26.77 -17.35 9.05
N ILE A 554 26.74 -18.55 8.50
CA ILE A 554 27.87 -19.17 7.81
C ILE A 554 27.43 -19.49 6.39
N ARG A 555 28.26 -19.15 5.39
CA ARG A 555 28.08 -19.64 4.02
C ARG A 555 28.80 -20.98 3.88
N LEU A 556 28.06 -22.00 3.48
CA LEU A 556 28.60 -23.35 3.28
C LEU A 556 29.25 -23.45 1.90
N SER A 557 30.36 -24.18 1.80
CA SER A 557 30.98 -24.50 0.51
C SER A 557 30.01 -25.32 -0.34
N ALA A 558 29.98 -25.05 -1.65
CA ALA A 558 29.26 -25.90 -2.59
C ALA A 558 29.86 -27.32 -2.55
N GLU A 559 29.02 -28.34 -2.37
CA GLU A 559 29.42 -29.75 -2.43
C GLU A 559 29.68 -30.21 -3.87
#